data_AF-A0AAD0AJ48-F1
#
_entry.id   AF-A0AAD0AJ48-F1
#
_cell.length_a   1.000
_cell.length_b   1.000
_cell.length_c   1.000
_cell.angle_alpha   90.00
_cell.angle_beta   90.00
_cell.angle_gamma   90.00
#
_symmetry.space_group_name_H-M   'P 1'
#
loop_
_entity.id
_entity.type
_entity.pdbx_description
1 polymer ?
#
loop_
_entity_poly.entity_id
_entity_poly.type
_entity_poly.pdbx_seq_one_letter_code
_entity_poly.pdbx_strand_id
1 'polypeptide(L)'
;MVKKHERTLNGFDDKVISLYSRGMSTRDIQVHLKEIYGVDVSSAFISTVTDSVVDEVKQWQQRPLEPTYLVVYLDGLMVKNLEEGIAHNKCVYLALGINTEGRKDEERL
;
A
#
# COMPACT_ATOMS: atom_id res chain seq x y z
N MET A 1 8.46 -4.61 28.21
CA MET A 1 8.85 -3.24 28.63
C MET A 1 8.76 -2.35 27.41
N VAL A 2 7.87 -1.36 27.41
CA VAL A 2 7.79 -0.33 26.36
C VAL A 2 8.77 0.79 26.72
N LYS A 3 9.69 1.14 25.81
CA LYS A 3 10.71 2.17 26.00
C LYS A 3 10.09 3.57 25.98
N LYS A 4 10.63 4.49 26.78
CA LYS A 4 10.23 5.90 26.77
C LYS A 4 10.52 6.49 25.38
N HIS A 5 9.51 7.04 24.71
CA HIS A 5 9.46 7.50 23.30
C HIS A 5 9.07 6.45 22.25
N GLU A 6 8.73 5.23 22.67
CA GLU A 6 8.11 4.25 21.79
C GLU A 6 6.65 4.68 21.52
N ARG A 7 6.40 5.17 20.29
CA ARG A 7 5.07 5.55 19.80
C ARG A 7 4.33 4.39 19.12
N THR A 8 4.95 3.22 19.11
CA THR A 8 4.44 2.01 18.49
C THR A 8 3.75 1.16 19.56
N LEU A 9 2.42 1.19 19.57
CA LEU A 9 1.65 0.12 20.18
C LEU A 9 1.79 -1.07 19.23
N ASN A 10 2.64 -2.06 19.55
CA ASN A 10 2.81 -3.24 18.69
C ASN A 10 1.44 -3.84 18.32
N GLY A 11 1.13 -3.87 17.01
CA GLY A 11 -0.17 -4.28 16.46
C GLY A 11 -1.17 -3.16 16.13
N PHE A 12 -0.92 -1.91 16.53
CA PHE A 12 -1.71 -0.74 16.10
C PHE A 12 -1.40 -0.38 14.65
N ASP A 13 -0.13 -0.33 14.28
CA ASP A 13 0.31 -0.01 12.93
C ASP A 13 -0.24 -1.02 11.91
N ASP A 14 -0.19 -2.32 12.25
CA ASP A 14 -0.78 -3.38 11.44
C ASP A 14 -2.29 -3.19 11.21
N LYS A 15 -3.02 -2.72 12.24
CA LYS A 15 -4.45 -2.41 12.11
C LYS A 15 -4.66 -1.20 11.19
N VAL A 16 -3.84 -0.16 11.31
CA VAL A 16 -3.90 1.01 10.42
C VAL A 16 -3.64 0.59 8.97
N ILE A 17 -2.59 -0.18 8.72
CA ILE A 17 -2.25 -0.72 7.39
C ILE A 17 -3.40 -1.59 6.85
N SER A 18 -4.00 -2.43 7.70
CA SER A 18 -5.14 -3.28 7.31
C SER A 18 -6.41 -2.48 6.98
N LEU A 19 -6.66 -1.35 7.63
CA LEU A 19 -7.79 -0.47 7.29
C LEU A 19 -7.51 0.30 6.00
N TYR A 20 -6.28 0.77 5.81
CA TYR A 20 -5.85 1.43 4.58
C TYR A 20 -5.91 0.49 3.37
N SER A 21 -5.50 -0.78 3.53
CA SER A 21 -5.56 -1.80 2.47
C SER A 21 -6.99 -2.15 2.05
N ARG A 22 -8.00 -1.79 2.86
CA ARG A 22 -9.43 -1.90 2.52
C ARG A 22 -9.98 -0.66 1.82
N GLY A 23 -9.15 0.32 1.51
CA GLY A 23 -9.52 1.53 0.77
C GLY A 23 -10.11 2.65 1.62
N MET A 24 -9.98 2.58 2.96
CA MET A 24 -10.42 3.67 3.83
C MET A 24 -9.47 4.87 3.72
N SER A 25 -10.01 6.08 3.66
CA SER A 25 -9.17 7.28 3.68
C SER A 25 -8.53 7.47 5.05
N THR A 26 -7.42 8.22 5.14
CA THR A 26 -6.76 8.51 6.42
C THR A 26 -7.68 9.21 7.43
N ARG A 27 -8.67 9.97 6.93
CA ARG A 27 -9.71 10.60 7.76
C ARG A 27 -10.75 9.59 8.26
N ASP A 28 -11.19 8.66 7.40
CA ASP A 28 -12.12 7.61 7.80
C ASP A 28 -11.49 6.68 8.84
N ILE A 29 -10.21 6.35 8.66
CA ILE A 29 -9.43 5.56 9.63
C ILE A 29 -9.35 6.28 10.98
N GLN A 30 -9.06 7.59 10.97
CA GLN A 30 -9.03 8.40 12.19
C GLN A 30 -10.38 8.35 12.94
N VAL A 31 -11.49 8.57 12.23
CA VAL A 31 -12.85 8.52 12.82
C VAL A 31 -13.12 7.12 13.38
N HIS A 32 -12.85 6.09 12.60
CA HIS A 32 -13.07 4.70 12.97
C HIS A 32 -12.29 4.28 14.22
N LEU A 33 -11.02 4.69 14.31
CA LEU A 33 -10.19 4.40 15.48
C LEU A 33 -10.66 5.15 16.73
N LYS A 34 -11.16 6.38 16.57
CA LYS A 34 -11.76 7.15 17.66
C LYS A 34 -13.05 6.52 18.17
N GLU A 35 -13.90 6.03 17.26
CA GLU A 35 -15.19 5.41 17.61
C GLU A 35 -15.04 4.05 18.30
N ILE A 36 -14.16 3.18 17.79
CA ILE A 36 -14.03 1.81 18.31
C ILE A 36 -13.06 1.72 19.48
N TYR A 37 -11.96 2.46 19.42
CA TYR A 37 -10.87 2.33 20.38
C TYR A 37 -10.73 3.53 21.32
N GLY A 38 -11.48 4.62 21.10
CA GLY A 38 -11.37 5.85 21.91
C GLY A 38 -10.03 6.58 21.73
N VAL A 39 -9.25 6.21 20.72
CA VAL A 39 -7.91 6.72 20.47
C VAL A 39 -8.00 7.93 19.54
N ASP A 40 -7.47 9.08 19.96
CA ASP A 40 -7.34 10.26 19.10
C ASP A 40 -5.97 10.24 18.41
N VAL A 41 -5.95 9.89 17.13
CA VAL A 41 -4.77 9.90 16.26
C VAL A 41 -4.99 10.84 15.09
N SER A 42 -3.96 11.61 14.75
CA SER A 42 -4.05 12.51 13.60
C SER A 42 -3.97 11.72 12.28
N SER A 43 -4.66 12.21 11.25
CA SER A 43 -4.50 11.73 9.87
C SER A 43 -3.04 11.79 9.38
N ALA A 44 -2.25 12.75 9.87
CA ALA A 44 -0.83 12.85 9.57
C ALA A 44 -0.04 11.67 10.15
N PHE A 45 -0.33 11.26 11.39
CA PHE A 45 0.29 10.08 11.98
C PHE A 45 -0.09 8.81 11.22
N ILE A 46 -1.37 8.67 10.85
CA ILE A 46 -1.85 7.57 10.00
C ILE A 46 -1.10 7.53 8.67
N SER A 47 -0.89 8.69 8.03
CA SER A 47 -0.10 8.79 6.80
C SER A 47 1.33 8.28 7.01
N THR A 48 1.99 8.69 8.10
CA THR A 48 3.35 8.21 8.43
C THR A 48 3.40 6.70 8.62
N VAL A 49 2.39 6.12 9.28
CA VAL A 49 2.27 4.67 9.44
C VAL A 49 2.08 3.98 8.08
N THR A 50 1.22 4.51 7.21
CA THR A 50 1.04 3.95 5.85
C THR A 50 2.26 4.15 4.96
N ASP A 51 3.07 5.18 5.19
CA ASP A 51 4.30 5.41 4.43
C ASP A 51 5.40 4.38 4.79
N SER A 52 5.28 3.70 5.94
CA SER A 52 6.27 2.69 6.34
C SER A 52 6.34 1.49 5.39
N VAL A 53 5.23 1.14 4.72
CA VAL A 53 5.21 0.03 3.74
C VAL A 53 5.82 0.41 2.40
N VAL A 54 6.14 1.69 2.16
CA VAL A 54 6.71 2.16 0.89
C VAL A 54 8.05 1.48 0.60
N ASP A 55 8.87 1.24 1.62
CA ASP A 55 10.15 0.56 1.43
C ASP A 55 9.98 -0.94 1.14
N GLU A 56 8.99 -1.60 1.74
CA GLU A 56 8.63 -2.98 1.40
C GLU A 56 8.12 -3.08 -0.05
N VAL A 57 7.29 -2.12 -0.48
CA VAL A 57 6.83 -2.02 -1.86
C VAL A 57 8.00 -1.84 -2.82
N LYS A 58 8.98 -0.99 -2.49
CA LYS A 58 10.20 -0.84 -3.32
C LYS A 58 11.00 -2.14 -3.41
N GLN A 59 11.15 -2.86 -2.30
CA GLN A 59 11.85 -4.15 -2.28
C GLN A 59 11.11 -5.19 -3.13
N TRP A 60 9.79 -5.28 -2.99
CA TRP A 60 8.95 -6.14 -3.81
C TRP A 60 9.09 -5.78 -5.30
N GLN A 61 9.13 -4.49 -5.66
CA GLN A 61 9.36 -4.05 -7.04
C GLN A 61 10.76 -4.37 -7.59
N GLN A 62 11.77 -4.57 -6.72
CA GLN A 62 13.15 -4.86 -7.09
C GLN A 62 13.46 -6.36 -7.12
N ARG A 63 12.50 -7.22 -6.74
CA ARG A 63 12.71 -8.67 -6.75
C ARG A 63 13.06 -9.15 -8.17
N PRO A 64 14.00 -10.11 -8.32
CA PRO A 64 14.36 -10.62 -9.63
C PRO A 64 13.17 -11.34 -10.27
N LEU A 65 12.89 -11.02 -11.52
CA LEU A 65 11.87 -11.70 -12.33
C LEU A 65 12.39 -13.04 -12.85
N GLU A 66 11.49 -13.97 -13.15
CA GLU A 66 11.86 -15.18 -13.86
C GLU A 66 12.31 -14.85 -15.30
N PRO A 67 13.27 -15.60 -15.87
CA PRO A 67 13.80 -15.33 -17.21
C PRO A 67 12.80 -15.64 -18.33
N THR A 68 11.73 -16.39 -18.07
CA THR A 68 10.78 -16.83 -19.09
C THR A 68 9.38 -17.01 -18.52
N TYR A 69 8.40 -16.36 -19.15
CA TYR A 69 6.98 -16.53 -18.89
C TYR A 69 6.30 -17.09 -20.15
N LEU A 70 5.34 -18.00 -19.97
CA LEU A 70 4.57 -18.60 -21.06
C LEU A 70 3.58 -17.60 -21.66
N VAL A 71 2.95 -16.80 -20.81
CA VAL A 71 1.97 -15.77 -21.17
C VAL A 71 2.18 -14.57 -20.25
N VAL A 72 2.05 -13.35 -20.78
CA VAL A 72 2.06 -12.11 -20.00
C VAL A 72 0.79 -11.33 -20.31
N TYR A 73 0.03 -10.98 -19.28
CA TYR A 73 -1.08 -10.03 -19.37
C TYR A 73 -0.59 -8.65 -18.97
N LEU A 74 -1.06 -7.63 -19.68
CA LEU A 74 -0.82 -6.23 -19.38
C LEU A 74 -2.15 -5.52 -19.25
N ASP A 75 -2.35 -4.85 -18.12
CA ASP A 75 -3.53 -4.02 -17.87
C ASP A 75 -3.10 -2.59 -17.54
N GLY A 76 -3.99 -1.64 -17.78
CA GLY A 76 -3.79 -0.21 -17.55
C GLY A 76 -4.96 0.41 -16.81
N LEU A 77 -4.71 0.88 -15.59
CA LEU A 77 -5.69 1.58 -14.77
C LEU A 77 -5.45 3.09 -14.85
N MET A 78 -6.43 3.82 -15.39
CA MET A 78 -6.40 5.28 -15.41
C MET A 78 -6.80 5.83 -14.04
N VAL A 79 -5.85 6.47 -13.34
CA VAL A 79 -6.05 7.11 -12.05
C VAL A 79 -5.90 8.61 -12.15
N LYS A 80 -6.72 9.36 -11.41
CA LYS A 80 -6.51 10.78 -11.21
C LYS A 80 -5.49 10.98 -10.12
N ASN A 81 -4.36 11.58 -10.47
CA ASN A 81 -3.33 11.97 -9.54
C ASN A 81 -3.33 13.50 -9.41
N LEU A 82 -3.26 14.00 -8.18
CA LEU A 82 -3.18 15.44 -7.90
C LEU A 82 -1.71 15.81 -7.67
N GLU A 83 -1.13 16.53 -8.63
CA GLU A 83 0.25 17.02 -8.58
C GLU A 83 0.23 18.54 -8.70
N GLU A 84 0.91 19.23 -7.79
CA GLU A 84 0.98 20.70 -7.76
C GLU A 84 -0.40 21.40 -7.79
N GLY A 85 -1.43 20.74 -7.25
CA GLY A 85 -2.81 21.25 -7.23
C GLY A 85 -3.59 21.06 -8.53
N ILE A 86 -2.99 20.44 -9.55
CA ILE A 86 -3.63 20.13 -10.82
C ILE A 86 -3.87 18.62 -10.92
N ALA A 87 -5.11 18.23 -11.26
CA ALA A 87 -5.46 16.83 -11.43
C ALA A 87 -5.03 16.35 -12.83
N HIS A 88 -4.11 15.38 -12.86
CA HIS A 88 -3.65 14.73 -14.08
C HIS A 88 -4.15 13.29 -14.13
N ASN A 89 -4.59 12.86 -15.31
CA ASN A 89 -4.85 11.45 -15.55
C ASN A 89 -3.52 10.74 -15.80
N LYS A 90 -3.19 9.75 -14.96
CA LYS A 90 -2.03 8.88 -15.13
C LYS A 90 -2.49 7.44 -15.35
N CYS A 91 -1.79 6.71 -16.20
CA CYS A 91 -2.00 5.27 -16.36
C CYS A 91 -1.07 4.54 -15.41
N VAL A 92 -1.61 3.67 -14.56
CA VAL A 92 -0.85 2.70 -13.77
C VAL A 92 -0.93 1.38 -14.52
N TYR A 93 0.22 0.83 -14.89
CA TYR A 93 0.28 -0.45 -15.58
C TYR A 93 0.43 -1.60 -14.58
N LEU A 94 -0.17 -2.73 -14.89
CA LEU A 94 -0.02 -3.99 -14.17
C LEU A 94 0.42 -5.06 -15.16
N ALA A 95 1.45 -5.83 -14.82
CA ALA A 95 1.79 -7.03 -15.57
C ALA A 95 1.45 -8.29 -14.75
N LEU A 96 1.10 -9.37 -15.44
CA LEU A 96 0.84 -10.65 -14.81
C LEU A 96 1.43 -11.73 -15.69
N GLY A 97 2.49 -12.37 -15.20
CA GLY A 97 3.17 -13.45 -15.88
C GLY A 97 2.60 -14.80 -15.47
N ILE A 98 2.47 -15.73 -16.42
CA ILE A 98 2.28 -17.15 -16.15
C ILE A 98 3.62 -17.83 -16.37
N ASN A 99 4.20 -18.42 -15.33
CA ASN A 99 5.49 -19.09 -15.43
C ASN A 99 5.38 -20.47 -16.11
N THR A 100 6.51 -21.12 -16.30
CA THR A 100 6.58 -22.44 -16.99
C THR A 100 5.88 -23.57 -16.23
N GLU A 101 5.62 -23.40 -14.93
CA GLU A 101 4.83 -24.32 -14.10
C GLU A 101 3.32 -24.02 -14.14
N GLY A 102 2.89 -23.03 -14.93
CA GLY A 102 1.50 -22.61 -15.02
C GLY A 102 1.02 -21.78 -13.81
N ARG A 103 1.92 -21.30 -12.95
CA ARG A 103 1.58 -20.44 -11.82
C ARG A 103 1.53 -18.98 -12.27
N LYS A 104 0.57 -18.25 -11.71
CA LYS A 104 0.46 -16.80 -11.83
C LYS A 104 1.51 -16.15 -10.94
N ASP A 105 2.30 -15.25 -11.49
CA ASP A 105 3.13 -14.30 -10.76
C ASP A 105 2.72 -12.89 -11.18
N GLU A 106 2.33 -12.07 -10.19
CA GLU A 106 1.95 -10.67 -10.39
C GLU A 106 3.24 -9.85 -10.55
N GLU A 107 3.57 -9.44 -11.77
CA GLU A 107 4.84 -8.76 -12.06
C GLU A 107 4.60 -7.30 -12.48
N ARG A 108 5.58 -6.43 -12.34
CA ARG A 108 5.41 -5.00 -12.63
C ARG A 108 5.54 -4.66 -14.13
N LEU A 109 4.78 -3.67 -14.60
CA LEU A 109 5.24 -2.64 -15.56
C LEU A 109 5.07 -1.24 -14.95
#